data_AF-A0AAV8CDS4-F1
#
_entry.id   AF-A0AAV8CDS4-F1
#
_cell.length_a   1.000
_cell.length_b   1.000
_cell.length_c   1.000
_cell.angle_alpha   90.00
_cell.angle_beta   90.00
_cell.angle_gamma   90.00
#
_symmetry.space_group_name_H-M   'P 1'
#
loop_
_entity.id
_entity.type
_entity.pdbx_description
1 polymer ?
#
loop_
_entity_poly.entity_id
_entity_poly.type
_entity_poly.pdbx_seq_one_letter_code
_entity_poly.pdbx_strand_id
1 'polypeptide(L)'
;MEESTRISLFISLLLLLIVIFPLAFYDQSAARRNLKSYTAQIFSIGTSHLTSIKHQKQGEQPIEEGLSHARFNILRAIALDNYTTNNATNDFVPHGAVYRNPRAFHQSYLEMEKRFKIFAYKEGEPPIFHSGPTANIYSIEGHFIHEMEDGANPFLTQDPSEAHVFFLPISITHIVSYVYRRDVPDYWGPLRHVVADYVDVIKEKYPYWNRSAGADHLFVACHDWGAYLSGKDTKRELYENSIRVVCNANTSEGFILNKDVTLAGINLPDGKIARPERDIDPNQRTLLAFFAGGAHGYIREAVLNHWKGKDPEVVVYEYLPKGLNYYSFMKRSKFCLCPSGYEVGTPRITEAIFMGCVPVIIAVDYPLPFSDVLDWSKFSVQIPVEKISEIKVILKGISERRYRMLKSRVLQVQRHFVLHRPAKRYDLISMTLHSVWLRRLNVKLTY
;
A
#
# COMPACT_ATOMS: atom_id res chain seq x y z
N MET A 1 2.87 15.18 36.48
CA MET A 1 2.62 15.52 35.05
C MET A 1 3.98 15.73 34.41
N GLU A 2 4.61 14.62 34.07
CA GLU A 2 6.07 14.46 34.20
C GLU A 2 6.74 14.14 32.86
N GLU A 3 8.03 14.49 32.82
CA GLU A 3 9.08 14.23 31.82
C GLU A 3 8.85 13.08 30.83
N SER A 4 8.27 11.96 31.28
CA SER A 4 7.84 10.81 30.46
C SER A 4 6.96 11.20 29.26
N THR A 5 6.02 12.14 29.44
CA THR A 5 5.12 12.57 28.36
C THR A 5 5.86 13.40 27.30
N ARG A 6 6.85 14.20 27.73
CA ARG A 6 7.68 15.01 26.82
C ARG A 6 8.65 14.17 26.01
N ILE A 7 9.19 13.09 26.59
CA ILE A 7 10.13 12.17 25.93
C ILE A 7 9.40 11.23 24.95
N SER A 8 8.20 10.76 25.30
CA SER A 8 7.37 9.95 24.39
C SER A 8 6.92 10.74 23.15
N LEU A 9 6.56 12.02 23.34
CA LEU A 9 6.32 12.97 22.24
C LEU A 9 7.58 13.17 21.39
N PHE A 10 8.76 13.27 22.00
CA PHE A 10 10.03 13.45 21.29
C PHE A 10 10.42 12.24 20.43
N ILE A 11 10.23 11.02 20.94
CA ILE A 11 10.51 9.77 20.21
C ILE A 11 9.52 9.55 19.07
N SER A 12 8.24 9.86 19.30
CA SER A 12 7.20 9.81 18.27
C SER A 12 7.47 10.84 17.17
N LEU A 13 7.93 12.06 17.52
CA LEU A 13 8.36 13.08 16.57
C LEU A 13 9.61 12.66 15.78
N LEU A 14 10.55 11.93 16.42
CA LEU A 14 11.79 11.47 15.78
C LEU A 14 11.55 10.29 14.82
N LEU A 15 10.64 9.39 15.16
CA LEU A 15 10.14 8.35 14.25
C LEU A 15 9.38 8.97 13.07
N LEU A 16 8.60 10.03 13.31
CA LEU A 16 8.03 10.87 12.24
C LEU A 16 9.14 11.48 11.37
N LEU A 17 10.19 12.09 11.95
CA LEU A 17 11.25 12.76 11.18
C LEU A 17 12.11 11.80 10.33
N ILE A 18 12.30 10.55 10.76
CA ILE A 18 13.03 9.52 10.00
C ILE A 18 12.16 8.93 8.87
N VAL A 19 10.83 9.05 8.97
CA VAL A 19 9.87 8.53 7.97
C VAL A 19 9.31 9.64 7.05
N ILE A 20 9.28 10.92 7.46
CA ILE A 20 8.44 11.96 6.82
C ILE A 20 9.19 13.08 6.06
N PHE A 21 10.51 13.26 6.15
CA PHE A 21 11.15 14.34 5.37
C PHE A 21 11.71 13.89 4.00
N PRO A 22 11.09 14.27 2.87
CA PRO A 22 11.80 14.43 1.61
C PRO A 22 12.53 15.79 1.66
N LEU A 23 13.72 15.83 2.25
CA LEU A 23 14.59 17.00 2.09
C LEU A 23 15.21 16.97 0.69
N ALA A 24 14.48 17.57 -0.26
CA ALA A 24 15.13 18.27 -1.35
C ALA A 24 16.04 19.36 -0.75
N PHE A 25 17.31 19.37 -1.19
CA PHE A 25 18.35 20.33 -0.86
C PHE A 25 18.89 20.33 0.59
N TYR A 26 19.79 19.39 0.92
CA TYR A 26 20.95 19.69 1.77
C TYR A 26 22.02 18.57 1.64
N ASP A 27 23.30 18.95 1.80
CA ASP A 27 24.48 18.10 1.63
C ASP A 27 24.41 16.79 2.44
N GLN A 28 24.38 15.65 1.72
CA GLN A 28 24.21 14.29 2.26
C GLN A 28 25.42 13.79 3.08
N SER A 29 26.58 14.44 3.01
CA SER A 29 27.81 13.97 3.65
C SER A 29 27.91 14.33 5.14
N ALA A 30 27.33 15.46 5.56
CA ALA A 30 27.28 15.91 6.95
C ALA A 30 26.15 15.22 7.75
N ALA A 31 24.99 15.00 7.13
CA ALA A 31 23.85 14.32 7.74
C ALA A 31 24.15 12.87 8.16
N ARG A 32 24.96 12.14 7.36
CA ARG A 32 25.36 10.75 7.67
C ARG A 32 26.28 10.62 8.89
N ARG A 33 27.14 11.62 9.16
CA ARG A 33 28.02 11.63 10.34
C ARG A 33 27.25 11.94 11.62
N ASN A 34 26.30 12.87 11.55
CA ASN A 34 25.42 13.19 12.68
C ASN A 34 24.45 12.03 12.99
N LEU A 35 23.93 11.33 11.98
CA LEU A 35 23.02 10.19 12.18
C LEU A 35 23.67 9.07 13.01
N LYS A 36 24.97 8.78 12.82
CA LYS A 36 25.70 7.77 13.63
C LYS A 36 25.79 8.15 15.11
N SER A 37 26.02 9.43 15.40
CA SER A 37 26.06 9.99 16.76
C SER A 37 24.68 9.91 17.43
N TYR A 38 23.64 10.35 16.73
CA TYR A 38 22.25 10.26 17.21
C TYR A 38 21.79 8.81 17.40
N THR A 39 22.17 7.87 16.52
CA THR A 39 21.85 6.45 16.68
C THR A 39 22.55 5.81 17.87
N ALA A 40 23.78 6.22 18.20
CA ALA A 40 24.48 5.73 19.38
C ALA A 40 23.84 6.27 20.68
N GLN A 41 23.38 7.53 20.67
CA GLN A 41 22.59 8.10 21.76
C GLN A 41 21.21 7.43 21.91
N ILE A 42 20.51 7.16 20.81
CA ILE A 42 19.24 6.40 20.80
C ILE A 42 19.46 4.96 21.28
N PHE A 43 20.59 4.33 20.94
CA PHE A 43 20.93 3.00 21.44
C PHE A 43 21.18 3.00 22.95
N SER A 44 21.87 4.03 23.47
CA SER A 44 22.06 4.26 24.92
C SER A 44 20.76 4.57 25.67
N ILE A 45 19.86 5.33 25.05
CA ILE A 45 18.52 5.64 25.60
C ILE A 45 17.61 4.40 25.52
N GLY A 46 17.70 3.60 24.45
CA GLY A 46 16.95 2.36 24.30
C GLY A 46 17.40 1.26 25.24
N THR A 47 18.70 1.15 25.51
CA THR A 47 19.26 0.20 26.49
C THR A 47 18.96 0.63 27.93
N SER A 48 18.99 1.93 28.24
CA SER A 48 18.58 2.47 29.55
C SER A 48 17.06 2.39 29.79
N HIS A 49 16.26 2.52 28.72
CA HIS A 49 14.82 2.28 28.79
C HIS A 49 14.53 0.79 29.01
N LEU A 50 15.30 -0.15 28.44
CA LEU A 50 15.15 -1.59 28.69
C LEU A 50 15.53 -2.02 30.11
N THR A 51 16.53 -1.38 30.75
CA THR A 51 16.80 -1.60 32.17
C THR A 51 15.70 -0.99 33.05
N SER A 52 15.05 0.09 32.62
CA SER A 52 13.84 0.65 33.25
C SER A 52 12.58 -0.22 33.02
N ILE A 53 12.40 -0.82 31.84
CA ILE A 53 11.29 -1.75 31.50
C ILE A 53 11.42 -3.06 32.28
N LYS A 54 12.65 -3.54 32.54
CA LYS A 54 12.87 -4.66 33.48
C LYS A 54 12.35 -4.38 34.90
N HIS A 55 12.20 -3.11 35.28
CA HIS A 55 11.66 -2.68 36.57
C HIS A 55 10.16 -2.28 36.53
N GLN A 56 9.53 -2.18 35.36
CA GLN A 56 8.08 -1.97 35.18
C GLN A 56 7.40 -3.28 34.75
N LYS A 57 7.51 -4.32 35.58
CA LYS A 57 7.06 -5.69 35.26
C LYS A 57 5.62 -6.03 35.70
N GLN A 58 4.74 -5.04 35.82
CA GLN A 58 3.35 -5.28 36.16
C GLN A 58 2.44 -4.45 35.24
N GLY A 59 1.86 -5.11 34.23
CA GLY A 59 0.63 -4.63 33.59
C GLY A 59 0.59 -4.52 32.06
N GLU A 60 1.68 -4.69 31.30
CA GLU A 60 1.60 -4.63 29.83
C GLU A 60 1.11 -5.98 29.24
N GLN A 61 0.08 -5.93 28.38
CA GLN A 61 -0.47 -7.11 27.72
C GLN A 61 0.55 -7.78 26.76
N PRO A 62 0.54 -9.12 26.60
CA PRO A 62 1.53 -9.86 25.80
C PRO A 62 1.74 -9.36 24.36
N ILE A 63 0.67 -8.84 23.72
CA ILE A 63 0.74 -8.30 22.36
C ILE A 63 1.60 -7.04 22.31
N GLU A 64 1.38 -6.08 23.22
CA GLU A 64 2.12 -4.82 23.24
C GLU A 64 3.60 -5.01 23.59
N GLU A 65 3.90 -5.96 24.49
CA GLU A 65 5.28 -6.39 24.75
C GLU A 65 5.92 -6.95 23.47
N GLY A 66 5.20 -7.82 22.75
CA GLY A 66 5.67 -8.40 21.48
C GLY A 66 5.95 -7.34 20.41
N LEU A 67 5.08 -6.34 20.26
CA LEU A 67 5.27 -5.21 19.35
C LEU A 67 6.44 -4.32 19.77
N SER A 68 6.65 -4.12 21.06
CA SER A 68 7.82 -3.39 21.59
C SER A 68 9.13 -4.09 21.21
N HIS A 69 9.18 -5.42 21.34
CA HIS A 69 10.32 -6.22 20.91
C HIS A 69 10.55 -6.13 19.39
N ALA A 70 9.48 -6.15 18.58
CA ALA A 70 9.58 -5.99 17.14
C ALA A 70 10.18 -4.62 16.76
N ARG A 71 9.68 -3.52 17.37
CA ARG A 71 10.23 -2.17 17.19
C ARG A 71 11.72 -2.12 17.55
N PHE A 72 12.10 -2.69 18.69
CA PHE A 72 13.50 -2.77 19.10
C PHE A 72 14.38 -3.52 18.08
N ASN A 73 13.94 -4.68 17.59
CA ASN A 73 14.71 -5.47 16.63
C ASN A 73 14.88 -4.74 15.28
N ILE A 74 13.84 -4.03 14.82
CA ILE A 74 13.91 -3.20 13.60
C ILE A 74 14.92 -2.06 13.80
N LEU A 75 14.85 -1.33 14.91
CA LEU A 75 15.79 -0.25 15.23
C LEU A 75 17.23 -0.75 15.36
N ARG A 76 17.41 -1.91 15.99
CA ARG A 76 18.73 -2.57 16.09
C ARG A 76 19.26 -2.93 14.71
N ALA A 77 18.41 -3.43 13.80
CA ALA A 77 18.84 -3.77 12.45
C ALA A 77 19.27 -2.54 11.62
N ILE A 78 18.62 -1.39 11.86
CA ILE A 78 19.02 -0.10 11.29
C ILE A 78 20.39 0.33 11.85
N ALA A 79 20.58 0.24 13.17
CA ALA A 79 21.79 0.72 13.84
C ALA A 79 23.05 -0.11 13.51
N LEU A 80 22.91 -1.42 13.44
CA LEU A 80 24.04 -2.35 13.22
C LEU A 80 24.37 -2.59 11.74
N ASP A 81 23.54 -2.06 10.83
CA ASP A 81 23.57 -2.41 9.40
C ASP A 81 23.54 -3.94 9.16
N ASN A 82 22.89 -4.67 10.06
CA ASN A 82 22.83 -6.13 10.11
C ASN A 82 21.41 -6.58 10.47
N TYR A 83 20.97 -7.75 9.98
CA TYR A 83 19.65 -8.31 10.28
C TYR A 83 19.80 -9.76 10.76
N THR A 84 18.72 -10.32 11.30
CA THR A 84 18.74 -11.71 11.78
C THR A 84 18.74 -12.66 10.58
N THR A 85 19.81 -13.41 10.36
CA THR A 85 19.87 -14.44 9.32
C THR A 85 19.12 -15.68 9.80
N ASN A 86 17.98 -16.02 9.18
CA ASN A 86 17.41 -17.35 9.33
C ASN A 86 18.17 -18.31 8.41
N ASN A 87 18.66 -19.43 8.96
CA ASN A 87 19.41 -20.48 8.23
C ASN A 87 18.56 -21.29 7.23
N ALA A 88 17.39 -20.77 6.81
CA ALA A 88 16.57 -21.39 5.79
C ALA A 88 17.13 -21.05 4.40
N THR A 89 17.45 -22.08 3.63
CA THR A 89 18.08 -22.00 2.31
C THR A 89 17.13 -21.40 1.26
N ASN A 90 17.65 -20.49 0.41
CA ASN A 90 16.98 -19.87 -0.76
C ASN A 90 15.89 -18.80 -0.53
N ASP A 91 15.85 -18.12 0.62
CA ASP A 91 14.89 -17.03 0.83
C ASP A 91 15.27 -15.70 0.15
N PHE A 92 14.29 -15.00 -0.42
CA PHE A 92 14.49 -13.66 -0.97
C PHE A 92 14.79 -12.65 0.15
N VAL A 93 15.91 -11.94 0.01
CA VAL A 93 16.27 -10.82 0.88
C VAL A 93 16.20 -9.52 0.07
N PRO A 94 15.34 -8.55 0.48
CA PRO A 94 15.32 -7.22 -0.09
C PRO A 94 16.72 -6.59 -0.11
N HIS A 95 17.15 -6.09 -1.26
CA HIS A 95 18.45 -5.46 -1.44
C HIS A 95 18.42 -4.40 -2.54
N GLY A 96 19.43 -3.55 -2.59
CA GLY A 96 19.55 -2.52 -3.62
C GLY A 96 18.74 -1.26 -3.33
N ALA A 97 18.91 -0.28 -4.21
CA ALA A 97 18.48 1.11 -3.96
C ALA A 97 16.97 1.35 -4.10
N VAL A 98 16.18 0.35 -4.54
CA VAL A 98 14.71 0.49 -4.67
C VAL A 98 13.99 0.51 -3.33
N TYR A 99 14.63 0.00 -2.27
CA TYR A 99 14.09 0.04 -0.92
C TYR A 99 14.64 1.26 -0.18
N ARG A 100 13.79 1.94 0.58
CA ARG A 100 14.19 3.05 1.46
C ARG A 100 15.22 2.60 2.49
N ASN A 101 14.96 1.44 3.11
CA ASN A 101 15.91 0.75 3.97
C ASN A 101 15.68 -0.78 3.85
N PRO A 102 16.46 -1.50 3.01
CA PRO A 102 16.23 -2.92 2.75
C PRO A 102 16.38 -3.79 4.01
N ARG A 103 17.27 -3.43 4.93
CA ARG A 103 17.53 -4.18 6.17
C ARG A 103 16.42 -4.00 7.18
N ALA A 104 15.99 -2.77 7.40
CA ALA A 104 14.84 -2.48 8.25
C ALA A 104 13.59 -3.16 7.73
N PHE A 105 13.38 -3.11 6.41
CA PHE A 105 12.26 -3.78 5.76
C PHE A 105 12.31 -5.30 5.97
N HIS A 106 13.45 -5.93 5.68
CA HIS A 106 13.60 -7.37 5.86
C HIS A 106 13.39 -7.80 7.33
N GLN A 107 14.02 -7.10 8.29
CA GLN A 107 13.83 -7.40 9.72
C GLN A 107 12.38 -7.18 10.16
N SER A 108 11.73 -6.10 9.71
CA SER A 108 10.32 -5.82 10.02
C SER A 108 9.40 -6.92 9.48
N TYR A 109 9.68 -7.41 8.28
CA TYR A 109 8.94 -8.50 7.66
C TYR A 109 9.13 -9.82 8.43
N LEU A 110 10.35 -10.12 8.90
CA LEU A 110 10.61 -11.29 9.76
C LEU A 110 9.84 -11.20 11.10
N GLU A 111 9.76 -10.02 11.71
CA GLU A 111 8.97 -9.83 12.93
C GLU A 111 7.45 -10.00 12.66
N MET A 112 6.97 -9.54 11.50
CA MET A 112 5.59 -9.78 11.07
C MET A 112 5.32 -11.28 10.92
N GLU A 113 6.13 -12.02 10.16
CA GLU A 113 6.00 -13.47 9.97
C GLU A 113 6.00 -14.23 11.30
N LYS A 114 6.80 -13.77 12.26
CA LYS A 114 6.93 -14.42 13.56
C LYS A 114 5.72 -14.20 14.48
N ARG A 115 5.03 -13.07 14.38
CA ARG A 115 4.11 -12.61 15.44
C ARG A 115 2.72 -12.28 14.95
N PHE A 116 2.60 -11.70 13.76
CA PHE A 116 1.38 -11.05 13.32
C PHE A 116 0.23 -12.05 13.21
N LYS A 117 -0.91 -11.70 13.80
CA LYS A 117 -2.13 -12.49 13.77
C LYS A 117 -3.33 -11.62 13.42
N ILE A 118 -4.19 -12.14 12.56
CA ILE A 118 -5.39 -11.50 12.04
C ILE A 118 -6.57 -12.38 12.43
N PHE A 119 -7.57 -11.79 13.08
CA PHE A 119 -8.85 -12.45 13.28
C PHE A 119 -9.87 -11.87 12.29
N ALA A 120 -10.47 -12.71 11.46
CA ALA A 120 -11.57 -12.31 10.59
C ALA A 120 -12.90 -12.51 11.33
N TYR A 121 -13.72 -11.45 11.41
CA TYR A 121 -15.09 -11.56 11.90
C TYR A 121 -15.92 -12.50 11.03
N LYS A 122 -17.00 -13.07 11.59
CA LYS A 122 -17.85 -14.07 10.94
C LYS A 122 -19.27 -13.57 10.68
N GLU A 123 -19.52 -12.31 11.02
CA GLU A 123 -20.81 -11.65 10.92
C GLU A 123 -21.09 -11.22 9.49
N GLY A 124 -22.37 -11.06 9.15
CA GLY A 124 -22.80 -10.69 7.81
C GLY A 124 -22.95 -11.91 6.88
N GLU A 125 -23.69 -11.72 5.79
CA GLU A 125 -23.90 -12.78 4.81
C GLU A 125 -23.43 -12.37 3.40
N PRO A 126 -22.98 -13.34 2.58
CA PRO A 126 -22.76 -13.12 1.15
C PRO A 126 -24.04 -12.65 0.44
N PRO A 127 -23.94 -11.91 -0.67
CA PRO A 127 -22.68 -11.55 -1.34
C PRO A 127 -22.00 -10.31 -0.73
N ILE A 128 -22.63 -9.55 0.16
CA ILE A 128 -22.08 -8.27 0.66
C ILE A 128 -20.86 -8.50 1.56
N PHE A 129 -20.93 -9.51 2.43
CA PHE A 129 -19.86 -9.88 3.35
C PHE A 129 -19.21 -11.20 2.92
N HIS A 130 -17.95 -11.43 3.33
CA HIS A 130 -17.18 -12.65 3.06
C HIS A 130 -17.00 -12.99 1.57
N SER A 131 -17.26 -12.02 0.69
CA SER A 131 -17.16 -12.20 -0.75
C SER A 131 -16.89 -10.86 -1.42
N GLY A 132 -16.26 -10.89 -2.58
CA GLY A 132 -16.00 -9.71 -3.41
C GLY A 132 -15.70 -10.12 -4.85
N PRO A 133 -15.65 -9.16 -5.77
CA PRO A 133 -15.31 -9.45 -7.16
C PRO A 133 -13.87 -9.98 -7.25
N THR A 134 -13.65 -11.05 -8.02
CA THR A 134 -12.33 -11.59 -8.35
C THR A 134 -11.94 -11.37 -9.81
N ALA A 135 -12.73 -10.57 -10.54
CA ALA A 135 -12.49 -10.20 -11.93
C ALA A 135 -12.58 -8.68 -12.10
N ASN A 136 -12.15 -8.20 -13.28
CA ASN A 136 -12.09 -6.80 -13.68
C ASN A 136 -11.15 -5.96 -12.82
N ILE A 137 -11.33 -4.63 -12.84
CA ILE A 137 -10.45 -3.65 -12.20
C ILE A 137 -10.53 -3.61 -10.66
N TYR A 138 -11.61 -4.17 -10.09
CA TYR A 138 -11.83 -4.25 -8.64
C TYR A 138 -11.49 -5.63 -8.09
N SER A 139 -10.92 -6.53 -8.91
CA SER A 139 -10.69 -7.94 -8.56
C SER A 139 -9.87 -8.14 -7.27
N ILE A 140 -8.98 -7.20 -6.97
CA ILE A 140 -8.10 -7.32 -5.81
C ILE A 140 -8.87 -7.24 -4.49
N GLU A 141 -10.05 -6.60 -4.45
CA GLU A 141 -10.89 -6.56 -3.24
C GLU A 141 -11.35 -7.96 -2.84
N GLY A 142 -11.97 -8.71 -3.77
CA GLY A 142 -12.40 -10.08 -3.50
C GLY A 142 -11.22 -11.02 -3.26
N HIS A 143 -10.12 -10.86 -3.98
CA HIS A 143 -8.92 -11.68 -3.72
C HIS A 143 -8.32 -11.44 -2.33
N PHE A 144 -8.36 -10.20 -1.82
CA PHE A 144 -7.90 -9.86 -0.47
C PHE A 144 -8.84 -10.43 0.59
N ILE A 145 -10.16 -10.22 0.47
CA ILE A 145 -11.17 -10.78 1.39
C ILE A 145 -10.99 -12.29 1.53
N HIS A 146 -10.99 -13.01 0.40
CA HIS A 146 -10.82 -14.45 0.39
C HIS A 146 -9.47 -14.92 0.96
N GLU A 147 -8.39 -14.14 0.89
CA GLU A 147 -7.10 -14.50 1.49
C GLU A 147 -7.10 -14.29 3.02
N MET A 148 -7.85 -13.31 3.53
CA MET A 148 -7.96 -13.07 4.97
C MET A 148 -8.73 -14.18 5.69
N GLU A 149 -9.51 -14.96 4.95
CA GLU A 149 -10.36 -16.05 5.47
C GLU A 149 -9.84 -17.44 5.10
N ASP A 150 -8.77 -17.51 4.31
CA ASP A 150 -8.17 -18.77 3.86
C ASP A 150 -7.41 -19.44 5.02
N GLY A 151 -7.73 -20.71 5.31
CA GLY A 151 -7.03 -21.50 6.33
C GLY A 151 -5.54 -21.72 6.02
N ALA A 152 -5.11 -21.54 4.76
CA ALA A 152 -3.71 -21.58 4.38
C ALA A 152 -2.94 -20.28 4.69
N ASN A 153 -3.63 -19.19 5.04
CA ASN A 153 -2.99 -17.93 5.41
C ASN A 153 -2.32 -18.07 6.80
N PRO A 154 -0.98 -17.96 6.91
CA PRO A 154 -0.27 -18.18 8.18
C PRO A 154 -0.54 -17.11 9.25
N PHE A 155 -1.12 -15.97 8.85
CA PHE A 155 -1.47 -14.89 9.75
C PHE A 155 -2.87 -15.05 10.34
N LEU A 156 -3.73 -15.91 9.77
CA LEU A 156 -5.07 -16.15 10.31
C LEU A 156 -4.99 -16.80 11.70
N THR A 157 -5.78 -16.32 12.64
CA THR A 157 -6.04 -16.99 13.92
C THR A 157 -7.53 -17.21 14.14
N GLN A 158 -7.89 -18.31 14.79
CA GLN A 158 -9.25 -18.56 15.27
C GLN A 158 -9.46 -18.04 16.70
N ASP A 159 -8.38 -17.71 17.42
CA ASP A 159 -8.44 -17.12 18.75
C ASP A 159 -8.29 -15.59 18.65
N PRO A 160 -9.38 -14.82 18.84
CA PRO A 160 -9.31 -13.36 18.77
C PRO A 160 -8.48 -12.72 19.89
N SER A 161 -8.14 -13.45 20.96
CA SER A 161 -7.26 -12.94 22.02
C SER A 161 -5.79 -12.83 21.59
N GLU A 162 -5.38 -13.59 20.57
CA GLU A 162 -4.04 -13.53 19.98
C GLU A 162 -3.92 -12.50 18.84
N ALA A 163 -5.06 -11.97 18.38
CA ALA A 163 -5.12 -11.13 17.20
C ALA A 163 -4.48 -9.75 17.43
N HIS A 164 -3.57 -9.41 16.52
CA HIS A 164 -2.94 -8.08 16.47
C HIS A 164 -3.85 -7.09 15.74
N VAL A 165 -4.64 -7.58 14.78
CA VAL A 165 -5.64 -6.82 14.04
C VAL A 165 -6.89 -7.66 13.75
N PHE A 166 -8.02 -6.98 13.53
CA PHE A 166 -9.32 -7.57 13.25
C PHE A 166 -9.78 -7.18 11.86
N PHE A 167 -10.10 -8.16 11.02
CA PHE A 167 -10.55 -7.92 9.66
C PHE A 167 -12.08 -7.87 9.57
N LEU A 168 -12.60 -6.81 8.95
CA LEU A 168 -14.00 -6.67 8.58
C LEU A 168 -14.16 -7.14 7.11
N PRO A 169 -14.80 -8.29 6.85
CA PRO A 169 -14.97 -8.86 5.51
C PRO A 169 -16.08 -8.17 4.72
N ILE A 170 -16.04 -6.83 4.64
CA ILE A 170 -17.02 -6.00 3.95
C ILE A 170 -16.54 -5.76 2.50
N SER A 171 -17.34 -6.10 1.49
CA SER A 171 -17.06 -5.69 0.11
C SER A 171 -17.80 -4.43 -0.27
N ILE A 172 -17.05 -3.33 -0.38
CA ILE A 172 -17.58 -2.05 -0.91
C ILE A 172 -18.10 -2.24 -2.33
N THR A 173 -17.42 -3.03 -3.18
CA THR A 173 -17.86 -3.25 -4.56
C THR A 173 -19.20 -3.99 -4.62
N HIS A 174 -19.42 -4.98 -3.75
CA HIS A 174 -20.70 -5.66 -3.67
C HIS A 174 -21.79 -4.79 -3.02
N ILE A 175 -21.49 -3.95 -2.03
CA ILE A 175 -22.45 -2.95 -1.55
C ILE A 175 -22.94 -2.07 -2.71
N VAL A 176 -22.02 -1.57 -3.53
CA VAL A 176 -22.39 -0.79 -4.72
C VAL A 176 -23.17 -1.62 -5.74
N SER A 177 -22.84 -2.90 -5.93
CA SER A 177 -23.50 -3.74 -6.93
C SER A 177 -24.91 -4.20 -6.52
N TYR A 178 -25.15 -4.42 -5.23
CA TYR A 178 -26.38 -5.06 -4.73
C TYR A 178 -27.31 -4.12 -3.97
N VAL A 179 -26.80 -3.04 -3.38
CA VAL A 179 -27.59 -2.12 -2.54
C VAL A 179 -27.92 -0.82 -3.25
N TYR A 180 -27.03 -0.33 -4.13
CA TYR A 180 -27.22 0.92 -4.84
C TYR A 180 -28.49 0.90 -5.71
N ARG A 181 -29.28 1.95 -5.57
CA ARG A 181 -30.45 2.24 -6.40
C ARG A 181 -30.36 3.67 -6.89
N ARG A 182 -30.48 3.87 -8.20
CA ARG A 182 -30.36 5.20 -8.82
C ARG A 182 -31.63 6.03 -8.67
N ASP A 183 -32.77 5.36 -8.51
CA ASP A 183 -34.12 5.92 -8.52
C ASP A 183 -34.63 6.40 -7.15
N VAL A 184 -33.74 6.46 -6.14
CA VAL A 184 -34.09 6.96 -4.80
C VAL A 184 -33.42 8.32 -4.52
N PRO A 185 -34.10 9.25 -3.81
CA PRO A 185 -33.54 10.57 -3.50
C PRO A 185 -32.24 10.52 -2.67
N ASP A 186 -32.18 9.61 -1.68
CA ASP A 186 -30.97 9.35 -0.90
C ASP A 186 -30.42 7.95 -1.23
N TYR A 187 -29.52 7.89 -2.21
CA TYR A 187 -28.84 6.67 -2.57
C TYR A 187 -27.59 6.40 -1.72
N TRP A 188 -27.19 7.31 -0.83
CA TRP A 188 -26.03 7.11 0.05
C TRP A 188 -26.43 6.46 1.37
N GLY A 189 -27.54 6.88 1.96
CA GLY A 189 -28.03 6.41 3.26
C GLY A 189 -28.01 4.89 3.40
N PRO A 190 -28.68 4.11 2.51
CA PRO A 190 -28.70 2.66 2.61
C PRO A 190 -27.30 2.01 2.56
N LEU A 191 -26.39 2.53 1.72
CA LEU A 191 -25.04 1.97 1.58
C LEU A 191 -24.20 2.25 2.83
N ARG A 192 -24.34 3.45 3.41
CA ARG A 192 -23.66 3.83 4.65
C ARG A 192 -24.19 3.02 5.83
N HIS A 193 -25.50 2.83 5.92
CA HIS A 193 -26.12 2.04 7.00
C HIS A 193 -25.61 0.59 6.99
N VAL A 194 -25.46 -0.05 5.82
CA VAL A 194 -24.87 -1.41 5.75
C VAL A 194 -23.49 -1.50 6.43
N VAL A 195 -22.63 -0.52 6.22
CA VAL A 195 -21.30 -0.48 6.85
C VAL A 195 -21.39 -0.12 8.34
N ALA A 196 -22.20 0.88 8.68
CA ALA A 196 -22.36 1.35 10.06
C ALA A 196 -22.99 0.27 10.97
N ASP A 197 -24.07 -0.37 10.50
CA ASP A 197 -24.78 -1.42 11.22
C ASP A 197 -23.89 -2.64 11.43
N TYR A 198 -23.05 -2.99 10.44
CA TYR A 198 -22.05 -4.05 10.60
C TYR A 198 -21.10 -3.76 11.77
N VAL A 199 -20.60 -2.52 11.86
CA VAL A 199 -19.75 -2.07 12.96
C VAL A 199 -20.48 -2.14 14.30
N ASP A 200 -21.77 -1.81 14.34
CA ASP A 200 -22.57 -1.88 15.56
C ASP A 200 -22.80 -3.33 16.02
N VAL A 201 -23.05 -4.26 15.08
CA VAL A 201 -23.16 -5.71 15.37
C VAL A 201 -21.88 -6.24 16.00
N ILE A 202 -20.70 -5.92 15.45
CA ILE A 202 -19.43 -6.40 16.02
C ILE A 202 -19.09 -5.72 17.36
N LYS A 203 -19.49 -4.45 17.57
CA LYS A 203 -19.35 -3.74 18.86
C LYS A 203 -20.16 -4.40 19.96
N GLU A 204 -21.37 -4.83 19.64
CA GLU A 204 -22.28 -5.47 20.60
C GLU A 204 -21.83 -6.89 20.93
N LYS A 205 -21.41 -7.65 19.90
CA LYS A 205 -21.09 -9.07 20.04
C LYS A 205 -19.69 -9.33 20.62
N TYR A 206 -18.73 -8.43 20.40
CA TYR A 206 -17.33 -8.65 20.80
C TYR A 206 -16.75 -7.48 21.59
N PRO A 207 -15.88 -7.74 22.59
CA PRO A 207 -15.23 -6.68 23.35
C PRO A 207 -14.13 -5.93 22.55
N TYR A 208 -13.68 -6.51 21.44
CA TYR A 208 -12.47 -6.09 20.73
C TYR A 208 -12.60 -4.77 19.98
N TRP A 209 -13.78 -4.40 19.50
CA TRP A 209 -13.96 -3.06 18.94
C TRP A 209 -13.83 -1.99 20.03
N ASN A 210 -14.51 -2.21 21.15
CA ASN A 210 -14.63 -1.21 22.22
C ASN A 210 -13.30 -0.96 22.94
N ARG A 211 -12.40 -1.95 23.02
CA ARG A 211 -11.09 -1.79 23.67
C ARG A 211 -10.16 -0.80 22.93
N SER A 212 -10.30 -0.69 21.61
CA SER A 212 -9.41 0.12 20.75
C SER A 212 -10.15 1.25 20.03
N ALA A 213 -11.47 1.34 20.20
CA ALA A 213 -12.35 2.16 19.38
C ALA A 213 -12.14 1.93 17.87
N GLY A 214 -11.84 0.69 17.47
CA GLY A 214 -11.60 0.30 16.08
C GLY A 214 -10.17 0.54 15.57
N ALA A 215 -9.21 0.95 16.41
CA ALA A 215 -7.85 1.29 15.97
C ALA A 215 -7.00 0.10 15.50
N ASP A 216 -7.33 -1.12 15.93
CA ASP A 216 -6.74 -2.38 15.47
C ASP A 216 -7.64 -3.11 14.45
N HIS A 217 -8.66 -2.44 13.91
CA HIS A 217 -9.57 -2.99 12.91
C HIS A 217 -9.18 -2.54 11.51
N LEU A 218 -9.36 -3.41 10.52
CA LEU A 218 -9.12 -3.10 9.12
C LEU A 218 -10.22 -3.63 8.20
N PHE A 219 -10.39 -2.96 7.06
CA PHE A 219 -11.19 -3.46 5.95
C PHE A 219 -10.54 -3.05 4.62
N VAL A 220 -11.01 -3.66 3.54
CA VAL A 220 -10.52 -3.39 2.18
C VAL A 220 -11.59 -2.70 1.34
N ALA A 221 -11.19 -1.72 0.53
CA ALA A 221 -12.08 -1.06 -0.42
C ALA A 221 -11.34 -0.64 -1.70
N CYS A 222 -11.74 -1.19 -2.85
CA CYS A 222 -11.16 -0.82 -4.12
C CYS A 222 -12.09 -0.11 -5.09
N HIS A 223 -13.40 -0.16 -4.84
CA HIS A 223 -14.32 0.71 -5.55
C HIS A 223 -14.08 2.19 -5.18
N ASP A 224 -14.31 3.07 -6.14
CA ASP A 224 -14.14 4.53 -6.04
C ASP A 224 -14.92 5.11 -4.84
N TRP A 225 -16.05 4.47 -4.50
CA TRP A 225 -16.92 4.87 -3.39
C TRP A 225 -16.41 4.47 -2.00
N GLY A 226 -15.28 3.77 -1.92
CA GLY A 226 -14.69 3.34 -0.65
C GLY A 226 -14.41 4.49 0.32
N ALA A 227 -13.94 5.63 -0.18
CA ALA A 227 -13.71 6.82 0.64
C ALA A 227 -15.02 7.37 1.25
N TYR A 228 -16.12 7.31 0.50
CA TYR A 228 -17.44 7.79 0.94
C TYR A 228 -18.11 6.84 1.92
N LEU A 229 -18.08 5.52 1.63
CA LEU A 229 -18.69 4.48 2.48
C LEU A 229 -17.86 4.14 3.73
N SER A 230 -16.65 4.69 3.84
CA SER A 230 -15.85 4.65 5.06
C SER A 230 -15.54 6.04 5.61
N GLY A 231 -16.25 7.04 5.11
CA GLY A 231 -16.12 8.44 5.52
C GLY A 231 -16.72 8.70 6.90
N LYS A 232 -16.47 9.90 7.43
CA LYS A 232 -17.00 10.35 8.73
C LYS A 232 -18.52 10.26 8.83
N ASP A 233 -19.23 10.50 7.73
CA ASP A 233 -20.70 10.43 7.64
C ASP A 233 -21.25 9.00 7.74
N THR A 234 -20.39 7.98 7.60
CA THR A 234 -20.79 6.57 7.75
C THR A 234 -20.66 6.12 9.19
N LYS A 235 -19.44 6.15 9.73
CA LYS A 235 -19.14 5.85 11.13
C LYS A 235 -17.84 6.53 11.51
N ARG A 236 -17.90 7.42 12.51
CA ARG A 236 -16.76 8.27 12.88
C ARG A 236 -15.55 7.45 13.33
N GLU A 237 -15.75 6.47 14.21
CA GLU A 237 -14.65 5.64 14.72
C GLU A 237 -13.99 4.82 13.60
N LEU A 238 -14.78 4.34 12.62
CA LEU A 238 -14.26 3.63 11.45
C LEU A 238 -13.34 4.52 10.61
N TYR A 239 -13.75 5.77 10.36
CA TYR A 239 -12.93 6.72 9.60
C TYR A 239 -11.68 7.17 10.36
N GLU A 240 -11.84 7.55 11.63
CA GLU A 240 -10.78 8.18 12.42
C GLU A 240 -9.74 7.17 12.92
N ASN A 241 -10.15 5.95 13.28
CA ASN A 241 -9.29 5.01 13.99
C ASN A 241 -8.90 3.78 13.16
N SER A 242 -9.82 3.19 12.39
CA SER A 242 -9.56 1.93 11.69
C SER A 242 -8.59 2.08 10.52
N ILE A 243 -7.83 1.03 10.25
CA ILE A 243 -6.88 0.93 9.14
C ILE A 243 -7.67 0.66 7.86
N ARG A 244 -7.70 1.63 6.95
CA ARG A 244 -8.38 1.46 5.66
C ARG A 244 -7.40 1.01 4.61
N VAL A 245 -7.59 -0.19 4.06
CA VAL A 245 -6.79 -0.70 2.95
C VAL A 245 -7.50 -0.36 1.65
N VAL A 246 -7.07 0.70 0.96
CA VAL A 246 -7.84 1.27 -0.16
C VAL A 246 -7.06 1.34 -1.46
N CYS A 247 -7.73 1.04 -2.58
CA CYS A 247 -7.13 1.28 -3.91
C CYS A 247 -7.13 2.77 -4.27
N ASN A 248 -8.19 3.50 -3.88
CA ASN A 248 -8.26 4.96 -4.02
C ASN A 248 -7.65 5.64 -2.79
N ALA A 249 -6.34 5.89 -2.83
CA ALA A 249 -5.59 6.46 -1.72
C ALA A 249 -5.44 7.99 -1.79
N ASN A 250 -6.45 8.72 -2.27
CA ASN A 250 -6.34 10.16 -2.47
C ASN A 250 -6.29 10.93 -1.13
N THR A 251 -5.19 11.66 -0.85
CA THR A 251 -5.07 12.42 0.41
C THR A 251 -6.01 13.62 0.49
N SER A 252 -6.48 14.14 -0.66
CA SER A 252 -7.49 15.19 -0.70
C SER A 252 -8.91 14.69 -0.38
N GLU A 253 -9.15 13.37 -0.48
CA GLU A 253 -10.44 12.71 -0.19
C GLU A 253 -10.43 11.97 1.16
N GLY A 254 -9.50 12.35 2.03
CA GLY A 254 -9.45 11.88 3.40
C GLY A 254 -8.57 10.66 3.63
N PHE A 255 -7.75 10.21 2.68
CA PHE A 255 -6.71 9.21 2.97
C PHE A 255 -5.67 9.75 3.97
N ILE A 256 -5.41 9.00 5.04
CA ILE A 256 -4.52 9.41 6.14
C ILE A 256 -3.23 8.58 6.07
N LEU A 257 -2.13 9.19 5.62
CA LEU A 257 -0.83 8.54 5.35
C LEU A 257 -0.34 7.58 6.45
N ASN A 258 -0.44 8.00 7.72
CA ASN A 258 0.10 7.25 8.85
C ASN A 258 -0.87 6.16 9.40
N LYS A 259 -2.09 6.07 8.85
CA LYS A 259 -3.16 5.16 9.32
C LYS A 259 -3.70 4.25 8.22
N ASP A 260 -3.87 4.77 7.03
CA ASP A 260 -4.43 4.02 5.90
C ASP A 260 -3.31 3.36 5.09
N VAL A 261 -3.68 2.40 4.25
CA VAL A 261 -2.77 1.61 3.41
C VAL A 261 -3.22 1.67 1.97
N THR A 262 -2.33 2.10 1.07
CA THR A 262 -2.59 2.05 -0.38
C THR A 262 -2.47 0.61 -0.87
N LEU A 263 -3.54 0.07 -1.43
CA LEU A 263 -3.58 -1.22 -2.12
C LEU A 263 -3.34 -1.03 -3.61
N ALA A 264 -2.41 -1.80 -4.18
CA ALA A 264 -2.18 -1.79 -5.62
C ALA A 264 -3.35 -2.46 -6.35
N GLY A 265 -4.04 -1.70 -7.21
CA GLY A 265 -5.11 -2.24 -8.06
C GLY A 265 -4.58 -3.28 -9.05
N ILE A 266 -5.39 -4.29 -9.36
CA ILE A 266 -5.11 -5.31 -10.38
C ILE A 266 -6.33 -5.40 -11.28
N ASN A 267 -6.10 -5.48 -12.58
CA ASN A 267 -7.14 -5.77 -13.56
C ASN A 267 -7.03 -7.23 -13.97
N LEU A 268 -8.06 -8.04 -13.70
CA LEU A 268 -8.17 -9.43 -14.13
C LEU A 268 -9.41 -9.61 -15.02
N PRO A 269 -9.34 -9.33 -16.34
CA PRO A 269 -10.52 -9.28 -17.21
C PRO A 269 -11.37 -10.56 -17.20
N ASP A 270 -10.74 -11.73 -17.09
CA ASP A 270 -11.42 -13.04 -17.04
C ASP A 270 -11.33 -13.72 -15.65
N GLY A 271 -10.92 -12.96 -14.63
CA GLY A 271 -10.73 -13.45 -13.26
C GLY A 271 -9.55 -14.41 -13.07
N LYS A 272 -8.75 -14.67 -14.12
CA LYS A 272 -7.58 -15.56 -14.00
C LYS A 272 -6.36 -14.79 -13.55
N ILE A 273 -5.71 -15.28 -12.49
CA ILE A 273 -4.48 -14.69 -11.96
C ILE A 273 -3.37 -14.81 -13.01
N ALA A 274 -2.97 -13.66 -13.56
CA ALA A 274 -1.89 -13.59 -14.54
C ALA A 274 -0.51 -13.70 -13.86
N ARG A 275 0.49 -14.19 -14.63
CA ARG A 275 1.91 -14.19 -14.25
C ARG A 275 2.73 -13.28 -15.17
N PRO A 276 3.75 -12.56 -14.67
CA PRO A 276 4.59 -11.74 -15.52
C PRO A 276 5.23 -12.59 -16.61
N GLU A 277 5.13 -12.12 -17.85
CA GLU A 277 5.85 -12.74 -18.95
C GLU A 277 7.36 -12.48 -18.83
N ARG A 278 8.16 -13.29 -19.52
CA ARG A 278 9.59 -13.00 -19.66
C ARG A 278 9.77 -11.62 -20.30
N ASP A 279 10.57 -10.79 -19.64
CA ASP A 279 10.90 -9.46 -20.14
C ASP A 279 11.65 -9.53 -21.48
N ILE A 280 11.51 -8.46 -22.27
CA ILE A 280 12.16 -8.32 -23.57
C ILE A 280 13.39 -7.43 -23.49
N ASP A 281 14.27 -7.57 -24.48
CA ASP A 281 15.44 -6.72 -24.61
C ASP A 281 15.00 -5.23 -24.63
N PRO A 282 15.63 -4.34 -23.83
CA PRO A 282 15.32 -2.92 -23.84
C PRO A 282 15.31 -2.27 -25.24
N ASN A 283 16.14 -2.76 -26.16
CA ASN A 283 16.24 -2.27 -27.54
C ASN A 283 15.04 -2.68 -28.41
N GLN A 284 14.28 -3.69 -28.00
CA GLN A 284 13.03 -4.10 -28.67
C GLN A 284 11.83 -3.22 -28.28
N ARG A 285 11.99 -2.31 -27.31
CA ARG A 285 10.97 -1.32 -26.92
C ARG A 285 11.05 -0.10 -27.85
N THR A 286 10.32 -0.17 -28.95
CA THR A 286 10.35 0.81 -30.04
C THR A 286 9.52 2.06 -29.78
N LEU A 287 8.55 2.02 -28.87
CA LEU A 287 7.72 3.18 -28.52
C LEU A 287 8.34 3.95 -27.36
N LEU A 288 8.33 5.28 -27.43
CA LEU A 288 8.79 6.11 -26.31
C LEU A 288 7.82 5.98 -25.14
N ALA A 289 6.54 6.26 -25.38
CA ALA A 289 5.51 6.20 -24.35
C ALA A 289 4.18 5.67 -24.89
N PHE A 290 3.40 5.03 -24.01
CA PHE A 290 2.07 4.54 -24.35
C PHE A 290 1.04 4.83 -23.26
N PHE A 291 -0.18 5.16 -23.70
CA PHE A 291 -1.40 5.20 -22.90
C PHE A 291 -2.60 4.73 -23.72
N ALA A 292 -3.47 3.94 -23.08
CA ALA A 292 -4.83 3.75 -23.54
C ALA A 292 -5.81 3.76 -22.35
N GLY A 293 -6.87 4.55 -22.45
CA GLY A 293 -7.90 4.64 -21.42
C GLY A 293 -8.87 5.79 -21.69
N GLY A 294 -10.14 5.60 -21.29
CA GLY A 294 -11.20 6.59 -21.47
C GLY A 294 -10.91 7.91 -20.76
N ALA A 295 -11.62 8.96 -21.21
CA ALA A 295 -11.58 10.32 -20.66
C ALA A 295 -12.24 10.43 -19.27
N HIS A 296 -11.76 9.62 -18.32
CA HIS A 296 -12.23 9.64 -16.93
C HIS A 296 -11.36 10.61 -16.15
N GLY A 297 -11.91 11.78 -15.78
CA GLY A 297 -11.21 12.78 -14.99
C GLY A 297 -10.30 13.71 -15.80
N TYR A 298 -10.07 14.90 -15.24
CA TYR A 298 -9.44 16.03 -15.94
C TYR A 298 -8.00 15.75 -16.42
N ILE A 299 -7.25 14.89 -15.71
CA ILE A 299 -5.87 14.55 -16.08
C ILE A 299 -5.85 13.67 -17.33
N ARG A 300 -6.75 12.68 -17.44
CA ARG A 300 -6.86 11.85 -18.66
C ARG A 300 -7.37 12.66 -19.83
N GLU A 301 -8.35 13.54 -19.60
CA GLU A 301 -8.80 14.49 -20.62
C GLU A 301 -7.63 15.33 -21.15
N ALA A 302 -6.80 15.89 -20.26
CA ALA A 302 -5.63 16.66 -20.66
C ALA A 302 -4.63 15.82 -21.50
N VAL A 303 -4.32 14.59 -21.08
CA VAL A 303 -3.46 13.67 -21.84
C VAL A 303 -4.04 13.36 -23.21
N LEU A 304 -5.33 13.02 -23.29
CA LEU A 304 -6.02 12.67 -24.53
C LEU A 304 -6.09 13.89 -25.47
N ASN A 305 -6.50 15.04 -24.96
CA ASN A 305 -6.59 16.28 -25.73
C ASN A 305 -5.25 16.70 -26.30
N HIS A 306 -4.15 16.48 -25.57
CA HIS A 306 -2.82 16.85 -26.04
C HIS A 306 -2.22 15.81 -27.00
N TRP A 307 -2.30 14.51 -26.69
CA TRP A 307 -1.49 13.48 -27.36
C TRP A 307 -2.25 12.49 -28.26
N LYS A 308 -3.58 12.34 -28.12
CA LYS A 308 -4.36 11.32 -28.86
C LYS A 308 -4.17 11.46 -30.37
N GLY A 309 -3.56 10.46 -30.99
CA GLY A 309 -3.33 10.41 -32.44
C GLY A 309 -2.38 11.48 -32.99
N LYS A 310 -1.58 12.16 -32.15
CA LYS A 310 -0.76 13.31 -32.58
C LYS A 310 0.73 13.04 -32.72
N ASP A 311 1.25 11.96 -32.12
CA ASP A 311 2.68 11.65 -32.14
C ASP A 311 2.93 10.14 -32.37
N PRO A 312 3.89 9.77 -33.23
CA PRO A 312 4.19 8.37 -33.52
C PRO A 312 5.00 7.66 -32.43
N GLU A 313 5.68 8.41 -31.55
CA GLU A 313 6.50 7.86 -30.46
C GLU A 313 5.78 7.88 -29.11
N VAL A 314 4.93 8.89 -28.87
CA VAL A 314 4.03 8.99 -27.72
C VAL A 314 2.63 8.57 -28.14
N VAL A 315 2.38 7.27 -28.07
CA VAL A 315 1.16 6.65 -28.61
C VAL A 315 0.04 6.70 -27.57
N VAL A 316 -1.01 7.44 -27.89
CA VAL A 316 -2.15 7.65 -26.99
C VAL A 316 -3.47 7.30 -27.68
N TYR A 317 -4.24 6.42 -27.04
CA TYR A 317 -5.60 6.05 -27.43
C TYR A 317 -6.58 6.34 -26.30
N GLU A 318 -7.83 6.64 -26.65
CA GLU A 318 -8.92 6.67 -25.67
C GLU A 318 -9.44 5.25 -25.42
N TYR A 319 -9.86 4.58 -26.50
CA TYR A 319 -10.13 3.15 -26.52
C TYR A 319 -9.29 2.52 -27.62
N LEU A 320 -8.67 1.39 -27.32
CA LEU A 320 -7.81 0.71 -28.28
C LEU A 320 -8.69 0.10 -29.40
N PRO A 321 -8.38 0.36 -30.68
CA PRO A 321 -9.10 -0.24 -31.80
C PRO A 321 -9.19 -1.77 -31.73
N LYS A 322 -10.28 -2.34 -32.26
CA LYS A 322 -10.48 -3.80 -32.31
C LYS A 322 -9.33 -4.47 -33.07
N GLY A 323 -8.84 -5.59 -32.54
CA GLY A 323 -7.74 -6.36 -33.13
C GLY A 323 -6.34 -5.96 -32.64
N LEU A 324 -6.22 -4.84 -31.92
CA LEU A 324 -4.98 -4.45 -31.26
C LEU A 324 -4.90 -5.03 -29.84
N ASN A 325 -3.67 -5.31 -29.39
CA ASN A 325 -3.42 -5.88 -28.07
C ASN A 325 -2.76 -4.85 -27.13
N TYR A 326 -3.50 -4.46 -26.08
CA TYR A 326 -3.06 -3.46 -25.10
C TYR A 326 -1.72 -3.80 -24.43
N TYR A 327 -1.57 -5.04 -23.95
CA TYR A 327 -0.35 -5.50 -23.28
C TYR A 327 0.85 -5.54 -24.23
N SER A 328 0.64 -5.82 -25.52
CA SER A 328 1.69 -5.73 -26.55
C SER A 328 2.22 -4.29 -26.72
N PHE A 329 1.35 -3.28 -26.66
CA PHE A 329 1.79 -1.88 -26.68
C PHE A 329 2.57 -1.51 -25.41
N MET A 330 2.11 -1.91 -24.22
CA MET A 330 2.87 -1.69 -22.97
C MET A 330 4.24 -2.37 -23.03
N LYS A 331 4.30 -3.62 -23.51
CA LYS A 331 5.53 -4.40 -23.63
C LYS A 331 6.53 -3.77 -24.60
N ARG A 332 6.07 -3.14 -25.69
CA ARG A 332 6.91 -2.42 -26.67
C ARG A 332 7.26 -0.98 -26.27
N SER A 333 6.74 -0.47 -25.16
CA SER A 333 6.98 0.91 -24.73
C SER A 333 8.10 0.99 -23.71
N LYS A 334 8.94 2.02 -23.81
CA LYS A 334 9.93 2.35 -22.77
C LYS A 334 9.23 2.82 -21.50
N PHE A 335 8.26 3.72 -21.68
CA PHE A 335 7.52 4.37 -20.61
C PHE A 335 6.01 4.11 -20.74
N CYS A 336 5.32 3.84 -19.64
CA CYS A 336 3.87 3.64 -19.63
C CYS A 336 3.22 4.74 -18.81
N LEU A 337 2.44 5.60 -19.47
CA LEU A 337 1.80 6.73 -18.81
C LEU A 337 0.68 6.21 -17.91
N CYS A 338 0.68 6.65 -16.66
CA CYS A 338 -0.27 6.29 -15.62
C CYS A 338 -0.98 7.54 -15.09
N PRO A 339 -1.78 8.25 -15.92
CA PRO A 339 -2.61 9.35 -15.45
C PRO A 339 -3.73 8.85 -14.54
N SER A 340 -3.93 9.52 -13.41
CA SER A 340 -5.09 9.30 -12.54
C SER A 340 -6.40 9.56 -13.28
N GLY A 341 -7.45 8.85 -12.87
CA GLY A 341 -8.79 8.98 -13.45
C GLY A 341 -9.63 10.03 -12.73
N TYR A 342 -10.91 9.73 -12.52
CA TYR A 342 -11.68 10.36 -11.44
C TYR A 342 -11.01 10.12 -10.10
N GLU A 343 -10.56 8.88 -9.89
CA GLU A 343 -9.78 8.49 -8.72
C GLU A 343 -8.27 8.35 -9.01
N VAL A 344 -7.46 8.43 -7.95
CA VAL A 344 -6.00 8.31 -8.08
C VAL A 344 -5.54 6.88 -8.34
N GLY A 345 -6.30 5.89 -7.84
CA GLY A 345 -6.01 4.47 -8.00
C GLY A 345 -6.19 4.01 -9.45
N THR A 346 -5.20 3.27 -9.99
CA THR A 346 -5.34 2.64 -11.32
C THR A 346 -4.55 1.33 -11.41
N PRO A 347 -5.15 0.25 -11.95
CA PRO A 347 -4.43 -1.01 -12.16
C PRO A 347 -3.25 -0.87 -13.14
N ARG A 348 -3.27 0.19 -13.97
CA ARG A 348 -2.22 0.49 -14.95
C ARG A 348 -0.81 0.57 -14.38
N ILE A 349 -0.64 1.03 -13.14
CA ILE A 349 0.67 1.07 -12.49
C ILE A 349 1.20 -0.37 -12.33
N THR A 350 0.35 -1.25 -11.81
CA THR A 350 0.64 -2.68 -11.68
C THR A 350 0.89 -3.30 -13.05
N GLU A 351 0.04 -3.03 -14.05
CA GLU A 351 0.20 -3.54 -15.43
C GLU A 351 1.53 -3.09 -16.07
N ALA A 352 1.95 -1.84 -15.85
CA ALA A 352 3.21 -1.31 -16.36
C ALA A 352 4.41 -2.06 -15.76
N ILE A 353 4.41 -2.23 -14.44
CA ILE A 353 5.44 -2.99 -13.71
C ILE A 353 5.46 -4.45 -14.18
N PHE A 354 4.29 -5.05 -14.33
CA PHE A 354 4.10 -6.42 -14.80
C PHE A 354 4.65 -6.63 -16.22
N MET A 355 4.53 -5.62 -17.08
CA MET A 355 5.07 -5.62 -18.44
C MET A 355 6.51 -5.11 -18.54
N GLY A 356 7.20 -4.85 -17.41
CA GLY A 356 8.56 -4.32 -17.39
C GLY A 356 8.72 -2.92 -17.99
N CYS A 357 7.61 -2.19 -18.13
CA CYS A 357 7.53 -0.85 -18.67
C CYS A 357 7.71 0.17 -17.53
N VAL A 358 8.53 1.20 -17.72
CA VAL A 358 8.78 2.19 -16.66
C VAL A 358 7.51 3.01 -16.42
N PRO A 359 6.88 2.95 -15.23
CA PRO A 359 5.67 3.73 -14.97
C PRO A 359 5.98 5.22 -14.96
N VAL A 360 5.14 6.00 -15.64
CA VAL A 360 5.15 7.47 -15.61
C VAL A 360 3.91 7.93 -14.87
N ILE A 361 4.06 8.34 -13.63
CA ILE A 361 2.96 8.75 -12.76
C ILE A 361 2.60 10.20 -13.09
N ILE A 362 1.32 10.43 -13.40
CA ILE A 362 0.74 11.75 -13.65
C ILE A 362 -0.50 11.84 -12.75
N ALA A 363 -0.30 12.24 -11.51
CA ALA A 363 -1.35 12.27 -10.49
C ALA A 363 -1.03 13.37 -9.47
N VAL A 364 -2.07 13.81 -8.76
CA VAL A 364 -1.98 14.73 -7.62
C VAL A 364 -2.41 13.95 -6.39
N ASP A 365 -1.81 14.23 -5.23
CA ASP A 365 -2.25 13.70 -3.93
C ASP A 365 -2.36 12.16 -3.85
N TYR A 366 -1.49 11.44 -4.58
CA TYR A 366 -1.49 9.99 -4.62
C TYR A 366 -0.28 9.36 -3.91
N PRO A 367 -0.45 8.84 -2.68
CA PRO A 367 0.52 7.98 -2.02
C PRO A 367 0.54 6.62 -2.72
N LEU A 368 1.63 6.35 -3.44
CA LEU A 368 1.77 5.15 -4.25
C LEU A 368 1.88 3.88 -3.37
N PRO A 369 1.44 2.70 -3.85
CA PRO A 369 1.53 1.46 -3.10
C PRO A 369 2.93 1.16 -2.57
N PHE A 370 3.00 0.65 -1.35
CA PHE A 370 4.23 0.23 -0.66
C PHE A 370 5.28 1.35 -0.47
N SER A 371 4.86 2.63 -0.52
CA SER A 371 5.78 3.76 -0.33
C SER A 371 6.47 3.80 1.04
N ASP A 372 5.97 3.04 2.03
CA ASP A 372 6.64 2.84 3.31
C ASP A 372 8.04 2.20 3.16
N VAL A 373 8.19 1.33 2.16
CA VAL A 373 9.40 0.52 1.96
C VAL A 373 10.06 0.72 0.60
N LEU A 374 9.29 1.05 -0.44
CA LEU A 374 9.78 1.31 -1.80
C LEU A 374 9.99 2.80 -2.05
N ASP A 375 11.12 3.12 -2.70
CA ASP A 375 11.40 4.44 -3.24
C ASP A 375 11.04 4.48 -4.74
N TRP A 376 9.82 4.94 -5.03
CA TRP A 376 9.29 5.07 -6.39
C TRP A 376 10.17 5.92 -7.31
N SER A 377 10.93 6.88 -6.78
CA SER A 377 11.83 7.72 -7.56
C SER A 377 12.96 6.90 -8.23
N LYS A 378 13.19 5.67 -7.78
CA LYS A 378 14.26 4.81 -8.25
C LYS A 378 13.86 3.95 -9.44
N PHE A 379 12.57 3.76 -9.70
CA PHE A 379 12.05 2.88 -10.74
C PHE A 379 10.85 3.44 -11.53
N SER A 380 10.42 4.67 -11.24
CA SER A 380 9.37 5.37 -11.99
C SER A 380 9.81 6.78 -12.38
N VAL A 381 9.00 7.43 -13.21
CA VAL A 381 9.11 8.86 -13.54
C VAL A 381 7.83 9.54 -13.06
N GLN A 382 7.94 10.72 -12.47
CA GLN A 382 6.79 11.55 -12.13
C GLN A 382 6.77 12.77 -13.06
N ILE A 383 5.62 13.05 -13.67
CA ILE A 383 5.40 14.23 -14.50
C ILE A 383 4.23 15.01 -13.88
N PRO A 384 4.45 16.27 -13.44
CA PRO A 384 3.37 17.13 -12.97
C PRO A 384 2.29 17.34 -14.04
N VAL A 385 1.05 17.56 -13.62
CA VAL A 385 -0.10 17.70 -14.54
C VAL A 385 0.10 18.88 -15.49
N GLU A 386 0.72 19.96 -15.02
CA GLU A 386 0.99 21.17 -15.79
C GLU A 386 1.99 20.92 -16.93
N LYS A 387 2.75 19.82 -16.86
CA LYS A 387 3.79 19.43 -17.83
C LYS A 387 3.34 18.32 -18.77
N ILE A 388 2.04 18.03 -18.87
CA ILE A 388 1.51 17.02 -19.81
C ILE A 388 1.92 17.33 -21.25
N SER A 389 1.96 18.60 -21.66
CA SER A 389 2.41 19.00 -23.01
C SER A 389 3.90 18.73 -23.26
N GLU A 390 4.71 18.61 -22.20
CA GLU A 390 6.15 18.41 -22.27
C GLU A 390 6.56 16.92 -22.16
N ILE A 391 5.61 15.98 -22.09
CA ILE A 391 5.88 14.54 -21.87
C ILE A 391 7.00 14.02 -22.78
N LYS A 392 6.93 14.28 -24.09
CA LYS A 392 7.95 13.83 -25.03
C LYS A 392 9.33 14.41 -24.73
N VAL A 393 9.40 15.71 -24.43
CA VAL A 393 10.65 16.43 -24.10
C VAL A 393 11.26 15.85 -22.83
N ILE A 394 10.47 15.68 -21.77
CA ILE A 394 10.91 15.14 -20.49
C ILE A 394 11.44 13.71 -20.66
N LEU A 395 10.68 12.84 -21.34
CA LEU A 395 11.05 11.43 -21.50
C LEU A 395 12.25 11.25 -22.41
N LYS A 396 12.41 12.04 -23.49
CA LYS A 396 13.63 12.03 -24.32
C LYS A 396 14.85 12.60 -23.59
N GLY A 397 14.65 13.50 -22.62
CA GLY A 397 15.72 14.00 -21.76
C GLY A 397 16.29 12.95 -20.79
N ILE A 398 15.63 11.81 -20.62
CA ILE A 398 16.15 10.71 -19.80
C ILE A 398 17.22 9.96 -20.61
N SER A 399 18.47 10.03 -20.13
CA SER A 399 19.57 9.29 -20.77
C SER A 399 19.31 7.78 -20.82
N GLU A 400 19.81 7.13 -21.86
CA GLU A 400 19.65 5.67 -22.03
C GLU A 400 20.19 4.88 -20.82
N ARG A 401 21.29 5.34 -20.21
CA ARG A 401 21.81 4.78 -18.95
C ARG A 401 20.78 4.86 -17.81
N ARG A 402 20.14 6.02 -17.64
CA ARG A 402 19.13 6.21 -16.59
C ARG A 402 17.89 5.36 -16.88
N TYR A 403 17.43 5.31 -18.13
CA TYR A 403 16.32 4.45 -18.53
C TYR A 403 16.58 2.96 -18.23
N ARG A 404 17.74 2.43 -18.63
CA ARG A 404 18.12 1.03 -18.34
C ARG A 404 18.13 0.73 -16.84
N MET A 405 18.61 1.68 -16.03
CA MET A 405 18.57 1.57 -14.58
C MET A 405 17.14 1.57 -14.03
N LEU A 406 16.25 2.45 -14.52
CA LEU A 406 14.84 2.47 -14.14
C LEU A 406 14.18 1.12 -14.48
N LYS A 407 14.33 0.63 -15.71
CA LYS A 407 13.77 -0.65 -16.17
C LYS A 407 14.27 -1.83 -15.33
N SER A 408 15.58 -1.93 -15.10
CA SER A 408 16.15 -2.99 -14.26
C SER A 408 15.52 -3.00 -12.85
N ARG A 409 15.26 -1.82 -12.29
CA ARG A 409 14.62 -1.68 -10.99
C ARG A 409 13.12 -1.94 -11.01
N VAL A 410 12.41 -1.66 -12.10
CA VAL A 410 11.02 -2.10 -12.31
C VAL A 410 10.93 -3.62 -12.20
N LEU A 411 11.83 -4.34 -12.88
CA LEU A 411 11.89 -5.81 -12.80
C LEU A 411 12.24 -6.30 -11.39
N GLN A 412 13.09 -5.56 -10.68
CA GLN A 412 13.45 -5.87 -9.30
C GLN A 412 12.24 -5.82 -8.36
N VAL A 413 11.40 -4.77 -8.47
CA VAL A 413 10.21 -4.61 -7.63
C VAL A 413 9.01 -5.40 -8.12
N GLN A 414 9.03 -5.92 -9.36
CA GLN A 414 7.90 -6.59 -10.00
C GLN A 414 7.25 -7.66 -9.12
N ARG A 415 8.05 -8.44 -8.39
CA ARG A 415 7.56 -9.47 -7.44
C ARG A 415 6.52 -8.96 -6.45
N HIS A 416 6.65 -7.70 -5.99
CA HIS A 416 5.78 -7.08 -4.99
C HIS A 416 4.43 -6.67 -5.56
N PHE A 417 4.27 -6.72 -6.89
CA PHE A 417 3.06 -6.37 -7.60
C PHE A 417 2.41 -7.60 -8.26
N VAL A 418 2.86 -8.81 -7.91
CA VAL A 418 2.27 -10.07 -8.36
C VAL A 418 1.31 -10.59 -7.30
N LEU A 419 0.09 -10.90 -7.70
CA LEU A 419 -0.90 -11.58 -6.86
C LEU A 419 -0.67 -13.09 -6.87
N HIS A 420 -0.57 -13.73 -5.70
CA HIS A 420 -0.72 -15.17 -5.57
C HIS A 420 -1.94 -15.50 -4.71
N ARG A 421 -2.47 -16.71 -4.91
CA ARG A 421 -3.48 -17.35 -4.07
C ARG A 421 -3.07 -18.83 -3.94
N PRO A 422 -2.68 -19.31 -2.74
CA PRO A 422 -2.46 -18.52 -1.52
C PRO A 422 -1.33 -17.50 -1.69
N ALA A 423 -1.30 -16.47 -0.84
CA ALA A 423 -0.28 -15.43 -0.87
C ALA A 423 1.12 -16.02 -0.66
N LYS A 424 2.12 -15.43 -1.32
CA LYS A 424 3.53 -15.79 -1.19
C LYS A 424 4.33 -14.69 -0.54
N ARG A 425 5.43 -15.08 0.11
CA ARG A 425 6.36 -14.14 0.73
C ARG A 425 6.74 -13.00 -0.20
N TYR A 426 6.61 -11.76 0.28
CA TYR A 426 6.89 -10.53 -0.47
C TYR A 426 6.04 -10.28 -1.73
N ASP A 427 4.95 -11.01 -1.95
CA ASP A 427 4.01 -10.73 -3.03
C ASP A 427 3.06 -9.56 -2.69
N LEU A 428 2.13 -9.24 -3.59
CA LEU A 428 1.25 -8.08 -3.42
C LEU A 428 0.43 -8.11 -2.12
N ILE A 429 -0.13 -9.27 -1.74
CA ILE A 429 -0.93 -9.36 -0.52
C ILE A 429 -0.01 -9.29 0.70
N SER A 430 1.10 -10.02 0.69
CA SER A 430 2.08 -10.00 1.79
C SER A 430 2.67 -8.60 2.03
N MET A 431 2.93 -7.85 0.96
CA MET A 431 3.40 -6.47 1.04
C MET A 431 2.33 -5.54 1.60
N THR A 432 1.06 -5.77 1.26
CA THR A 432 -0.07 -5.02 1.83
C THR A 432 -0.23 -5.31 3.32
N LEU A 433 -0.15 -6.59 3.72
CA LEU A 433 -0.14 -6.98 5.13
C LEU A 433 1.04 -6.40 5.89
N HIS A 434 2.21 -6.26 5.25
CA HIS A 434 3.35 -5.56 5.84
C HIS A 434 3.07 -4.08 6.09
N SER A 435 2.42 -3.38 5.16
CA SER A 435 1.98 -2.01 5.39
C SER A 435 0.96 -1.91 6.54
N VAL A 436 0.04 -2.87 6.70
CA VAL A 436 -0.89 -2.96 7.85
C VAL A 436 -0.12 -3.21 9.15
N TRP A 437 0.85 -4.14 9.15
CA TRP A 437 1.73 -4.42 10.28
C TRP A 437 2.46 -3.17 10.76
N LEU A 438 2.95 -2.32 9.84
CA LEU A 438 3.57 -1.04 10.21
C LEU A 438 2.60 -0.10 10.91
N ARG A 439 1.32 -0.05 10.51
CA ARG A 439 0.30 0.77 11.20
C ARG A 439 0.07 0.24 12.60
N ARG A 440 -0.05 -1.09 12.76
CA ARG A 440 -0.23 -1.71 14.09
C ARG A 440 0.99 -1.50 14.99
N LEU A 441 2.20 -1.53 14.45
CA LEU A 441 3.44 -1.23 15.19
C LEU A 441 3.51 0.21 15.68
N ASN A 442 2.90 1.16 14.97
CA ASN A 442 2.98 2.59 15.26
C ASN A 442 1.90 3.09 16.21
N VAL A 443 0.97 2.23 16.62
CA VAL A 443 -0.10 2.54 17.59
C VAL A 443 0.16 1.75 18.87
N LYS A 444 0.23 2.44 20.02
CA LYS A 444 0.24 1.83 21.34
C LYS A 444 -1.18 1.84 21.89
N LEU A 445 -1.71 0.67 22.23
CA LEU A 445 -3.05 0.53 22.82
C LEU A 445 -2.88 0.22 24.32
N THR A 446 -3.78 0.73 25.15
CA THR A 446 -3.64 0.74 26.63
C THR A 446 -4.56 -0.25 27.34
N TYR A 447 -5.25 -1.10 26.60
CA TYR A 447 -6.20 -2.06 27.13
C TYR A 447 -5.53 -3.27 27.78
#